data_AF-A0A929A564-F1
#
_entry.id   AF-A0A929A564-F1
#
_cell.length_a   1.000
_cell.length_b   1.000
_cell.length_c   1.000
_cell.angle_alpha   90.00
_cell.angle_beta   90.00
_cell.angle_gamma   90.00
#
_symmetry.space_group_name_H-M   'P 1'
#
loop_
_entity.id
_entity.type
_entity.pdbx_description
1 polymer ?
#
loop_
_entity_poly.entity_id
_entity_poly.type
_entity_poly.pdbx_seq_one_letter_code
_entity_poly.pdbx_strand_id
1 'polypeptide(L)'
;MTSEHQPSKTFNSSFGNCPICQGTDGILNIGRDHWGYCSNHKTRWYIGSNLMSSWRYETEDDWKANSQILQEFTEVEDIPADPEWEKNVAQIEALWQED
;
A
#
# COMPACT_ATOMS: atom_id res chain seq x y z
N MET A 1 7.15 -39.55 2.67
CA MET A 1 6.21 -38.96 1.70
C MET A 1 6.24 -37.47 1.94
N THR A 2 6.97 -36.75 1.09
CA THR A 2 7.20 -35.31 1.19
C THR A 2 5.88 -34.60 0.88
N SER A 3 5.26 -34.01 1.89
CA SER A 3 4.13 -33.10 1.68
C SER A 3 4.70 -31.80 1.12
N GLU A 4 4.72 -31.72 -0.22
CA GLU A 4 4.95 -30.48 -0.95
C GLU A 4 3.90 -29.47 -0.49
N HIS A 5 4.30 -28.54 0.38
CA HIS A 5 3.51 -27.34 0.62
C HIS A 5 3.55 -26.54 -0.68
N GLN A 6 2.49 -26.65 -1.48
CA GLN A 6 2.24 -25.68 -2.53
C GLN A 6 2.22 -24.29 -1.87
N PRO A 7 3.04 -23.31 -2.33
CA PRO A 7 2.83 -21.95 -1.92
C PRO A 7 1.47 -21.55 -2.50
N SER A 8 0.46 -21.45 -1.64
CA SER A 8 -0.77 -20.77 -1.98
C SER A 8 -0.37 -19.41 -2.53
N LYS A 9 -0.71 -19.11 -3.79
CA LYS A 9 -0.69 -17.75 -4.32
C LYS A 9 -1.80 -16.95 -3.66
N THR A 10 -1.78 -16.86 -2.34
CA THR A 10 -2.50 -15.84 -1.60
C THR A 10 -1.76 -14.56 -1.90
N PHE A 11 -2.37 -13.69 -2.73
CA PHE A 11 -2.02 -12.28 -2.74
C PHE A 11 -2.27 -11.78 -1.31
N ASN A 12 -1.26 -11.92 -0.44
CA ASN A 12 -1.26 -11.32 0.87
C ASN A 12 -1.00 -9.83 0.62
N SER A 13 -2.02 -9.13 0.13
CA SER A 13 -2.09 -7.68 0.01
C SER A 13 -2.08 -7.12 1.43
N SER A 14 -0.90 -7.12 2.04
CA SER A 14 -0.67 -6.39 3.26
C SER A 14 -0.72 -4.92 2.87
N PHE A 15 -1.89 -4.30 3.07
CA PHE A 15 -2.09 -2.87 2.83
C PHE A 15 -0.90 -2.09 3.41
N GLY A 16 -0.23 -1.29 2.56
CA GLY A 16 0.93 -0.48 2.95
C GLY A 16 2.31 -1.10 2.68
N ASN A 17 2.40 -2.31 2.12
CA ASN A 17 3.67 -2.92 1.72
C ASN A 17 3.97 -2.78 0.23
N CYS A 18 5.23 -2.99 -0.14
CA CYS A 18 5.70 -2.96 -1.53
C CYS A 18 4.95 -3.99 -2.37
N PRO A 19 4.36 -3.60 -3.51
CA PRO A 19 3.56 -4.51 -4.32
C PRO A 19 4.38 -5.62 -4.99
N ILE A 20 5.72 -5.52 -5.00
CA ILE A 20 6.60 -6.50 -5.65
C ILE A 20 7.11 -7.55 -4.65
N CYS A 21 7.60 -7.14 -3.48
CA CYS A 21 8.18 -8.06 -2.50
C CYS A 21 7.44 -8.15 -1.16
N GLN A 22 6.37 -7.38 -0.97
CA GLN A 22 5.60 -7.33 0.27
C GLN A 22 6.40 -6.84 1.51
N GLY A 23 7.62 -6.32 1.32
CA GLY A 23 8.37 -5.59 2.35
C GLY A 23 8.07 -4.10 2.35
N THR A 24 8.67 -3.33 3.26
CA THR A 24 8.62 -1.87 3.24
C THR A 24 9.86 -1.33 3.96
N ASP A 25 10.45 -0.25 3.45
CA ASP A 25 11.57 0.42 4.12
C ASP A 25 11.09 1.54 5.06
N GLY A 26 9.79 1.81 5.09
CA GLY A 26 9.17 2.79 5.95
C GLY A 26 8.14 3.65 5.22
N ILE A 27 7.71 4.71 5.93
CA ILE A 27 6.73 5.68 5.46
C ILE A 27 7.37 7.05 5.55
N LEU A 28 7.23 7.82 4.46
CA LEU A 28 7.61 9.23 4.41
C LEU A 28 6.36 10.07 4.24
N ASN A 29 6.27 11.16 5.00
CA ASN A 29 5.12 12.07 4.93
C ASN A 29 5.45 13.31 4.10
N ILE A 30 4.44 13.80 3.37
CA ILE A 30 4.44 15.13 2.75
C ILE A 30 3.17 15.82 3.21
N GLY A 31 3.28 16.71 4.20
CA GLY A 31 2.10 17.22 4.88
C GLY A 31 1.30 16.06 5.48
N ARG A 32 0.01 15.96 5.15
CA ARG A 32 -0.89 14.90 5.65
C ARG A 32 -0.81 13.60 4.85
N ASP A 33 -0.08 13.59 3.75
CA ASP A 33 0.00 12.46 2.83
C ASP A 33 1.07 11.48 3.23
N HIS A 34 0.74 10.19 3.15
CA HIS A 34 1.59 9.08 3.55
C HIS A 34 2.04 8.28 2.33
N TRP A 35 3.35 8.11 2.19
CA TRP A 35 3.97 7.39 1.08
C TRP A 35 4.81 6.24 1.60
N GLY A 36 4.56 5.03 1.08
CA GLY A 36 5.44 3.89 1.28
C GLY A 36 6.54 3.88 0.23
N TYR A 37 7.70 3.32 0.56
CA TYR A 37 8.79 3.15 -0.40
C TYR A 37 9.56 1.84 -0.20
N CYS A 38 10.18 1.38 -1.28
CA CYS A 38 11.05 0.23 -1.28
C CYS A 38 12.31 0.52 -2.10
N SER A 39 13.45 0.59 -1.42
CA SER A 39 14.79 0.81 -1.98
C SER A 39 15.24 -0.35 -2.87
N ASN A 40 14.84 -1.59 -2.56
CA ASN A 40 15.18 -2.77 -3.36
C ASN A 40 14.56 -2.72 -4.76
N HIS A 41 13.30 -2.27 -4.86
CA HIS A 41 12.58 -2.18 -6.14
C HIS A 41 12.56 -0.77 -6.71
N LYS A 42 13.11 0.22 -5.99
CA LYS A 42 13.05 1.65 -6.31
C LYS A 42 11.63 2.11 -6.65
N THR A 43 10.66 1.66 -5.85
CA THR A 43 9.24 2.03 -6.00
C THR A 43 8.73 2.83 -4.81
N ARG A 44 7.75 3.71 -5.07
CA ARG A 44 6.94 4.39 -4.05
C ARG A 44 5.46 4.23 -4.37
N TRP A 45 4.61 4.23 -3.35
CA TRP A 45 3.16 4.14 -3.52
C TRP A 45 2.45 5.03 -2.50
N TYR A 46 1.31 5.57 -2.91
CA TYR A 46 0.45 6.35 -2.03
C TYR A 46 -0.31 5.42 -1.09
N ILE A 47 -0.21 5.66 0.21
CA ILE A 47 -0.93 4.89 1.22
C ILE A 47 -2.26 5.56 1.56
N GLY A 48 -2.29 6.90 1.57
CA GLY A 48 -3.47 7.68 1.90
C GLY A 48 -3.15 9.00 2.60
N SER A 49 -4.17 9.81 2.87
CA SER A 49 -4.04 11.09 3.59
C SER A 49 -4.66 11.01 4.97
N ASN A 50 -3.99 11.61 5.96
CA ASN A 50 -4.51 11.78 7.32
C ASN A 50 -4.90 10.47 8.02
N LEU A 51 -4.24 9.36 7.65
CA LEU A 51 -4.46 8.03 8.23
C LEU A 51 -3.64 7.84 9.52
N MET A 52 -2.50 8.52 9.62
CA MET A 52 -1.61 8.50 10.79
C MET A 52 -1.34 9.92 11.28
N SER A 53 -0.94 10.08 12.54
CA SER A 53 -0.71 11.39 13.15
C SER A 53 0.76 11.83 13.18
N SER A 54 1.70 11.01 12.70
CA SER A 54 3.14 11.28 12.74
C SER A 54 3.53 12.60 12.06
N TRP A 55 2.86 12.94 10.96
CA TRP A 55 3.09 14.19 10.22
C TRP A 55 2.90 15.46 11.06
N ARG A 56 2.13 15.39 12.14
CA ARG A 56 1.89 16.54 13.03
C ARG A 56 3.13 16.95 13.83
N TYR A 57 4.13 16.06 13.89
CA TYR A 57 5.40 16.29 14.57
C TYR A 57 6.53 16.66 13.60
N GLU A 58 6.21 16.81 12.31
CA GLU A 58 7.16 17.15 11.25
C GLU A 58 6.97 18.61 10.79
N THR A 59 7.98 19.12 10.11
CA THR A 59 8.03 20.48 9.56
C THR A 59 7.97 20.46 8.03
N GLU A 60 7.77 21.64 7.42
CA GLU A 60 7.84 21.77 5.96
C GLU A 60 9.22 21.39 5.38
N ASP A 61 10.30 21.61 6.14
CA ASP A 61 11.64 21.21 5.74
C ASP A 61 11.79 19.67 5.74
N ASP A 62 11.20 18.98 6.72
CA ASP A 62 11.14 17.52 6.74
C ASP A 62 10.38 16.99 5.51
N TRP A 63 9.23 17.60 5.19
CA TRP A 63 8.43 17.21 4.01
C TRP A 63 9.17 17.47 2.70
N LYS A 64 9.93 18.56 2.62
CA LYS A 64 10.76 18.86 1.46
C LYS A 64 11.87 17.82 1.29
N ALA A 65 12.55 17.44 2.38
CA ALA A 65 13.56 16.37 2.35
C ALA A 65 12.94 15.02 1.96
N ASN A 66 11.79 14.67 2.53
CA ASN A 66 11.03 13.47 2.17
C ASN A 66 10.64 13.45 0.69
N SER A 67 10.15 14.57 0.16
CA SER A 67 9.81 14.71 -1.26
C SER A 67 11.02 14.50 -2.16
N GLN A 68 12.19 15.03 -1.78
CA GLN A 68 13.44 14.81 -2.52
C GLN A 68 13.84 13.34 -2.54
N ILE A 69 13.75 12.64 -1.40
CA ILE A 69 14.00 11.20 -1.32
C ILE A 69 13.05 10.46 -2.25
N LEU A 70 11.75 10.75 -2.16
CA LEU A 70 10.72 10.06 -2.96
C LEU A 70 10.88 10.28 -4.47
N GLN A 71 11.52 11.37 -4.93
CA GLN A 71 11.79 11.58 -6.36
C GLN A 71 12.76 10.56 -6.96
N GLU A 72 13.52 9.84 -6.13
CA GLU A 72 14.41 8.76 -6.58
C GLU A 72 13.67 7.45 -6.89
N PHE A 73 12.37 7.39 -6.60
CA PHE A 73 11.55 6.18 -6.70
C PHE A 73 10.49 6.33 -7.79
N THR A 74 10.23 5.24 -8.49
CA THR A 74 9.15 5.15 -9.47
C THR A 74 7.83 4.98 -8.74
N GLU A 75 6.89 5.88 -8.99
CA GLU A 75 5.54 5.74 -8.45
C GLU A 75 4.83 4.58 -9.13
N VAL A 76 4.23 3.72 -8.32
CA VAL A 76 3.36 2.65 -8.80
C VAL A 76 1.92 3.05 -8.54
N GLU A 77 1.14 3.15 -9.60
CA GLU A 77 -0.31 3.25 -9.52
C GLU A 77 -0.87 1.91 -9.02
N ASP A 78 -1.95 2.01 -8.26
CA ASP A 78 -2.70 0.99 -7.53
C ASP A 78 -2.54 -0.46 -7.99
N ILE A 79 -2.48 -1.36 -7.00
CA ILE A 79 -2.69 -2.79 -7.22
C ILE A 79 -4.07 -2.93 -7.88
N PRO A 80 -4.18 -3.50 -9.09
CA PRO A 80 -5.47 -3.68 -9.72
C PRO A 80 -6.37 -4.46 -8.77
N ALA A 81 -7.60 -3.99 -8.59
CA ALA A 81 -8.60 -4.67 -7.77
C ALA A 81 -8.58 -6.15 -8.14
N ASP A 82 -8.44 -7.00 -7.13
CA ASP A 82 -8.60 -8.43 -7.33
C ASP A 82 -9.97 -8.64 -8.00
N PRO A 83 -10.07 -9.26 -9.18
CA PRO A 83 -11.37 -9.51 -9.82
C PRO A 83 -12.33 -10.30 -8.91
N GLU A 84 -11.80 -10.99 -7.90
CA GLU A 84 -12.56 -11.67 -6.87
C GLU A 84 -13.17 -10.70 -5.84
N TRP A 85 -12.53 -9.53 -5.59
CA TRP A 85 -13.07 -8.46 -4.74
C TRP A 85 -14.38 -7.89 -5.28
N GLU A 86 -14.46 -7.60 -6.59
CA GLU A 86 -15.68 -7.07 -7.21
C GLU A 86 -16.85 -8.06 -7.09
N LYS A 87 -16.58 -9.36 -7.24
CA LYS A 87 -17.60 -10.41 -7.02
C LYS A 87 -18.07 -10.45 -5.57
N ASN A 88 -17.15 -10.33 -4.62
CA ASN A 88 -17.46 -10.37 -3.21
C ASN A 88 -18.27 -9.13 -2.77
N VAL A 89 -17.97 -7.94 -3.30
CA VAL A 89 -18.76 -6.72 -3.05
C VAL A 89 -20.18 -6.86 -3.59
N ALA A 90 -20.35 -7.33 -4.83
CA ALA A 90 -21.68 -7.52 -5.42
C ALA A 90 -22.52 -8.55 -4.65
N GLN A 91 -21.89 -9.63 -4.16
CA GLN A 91 -22.56 -10.62 -3.32
C GLN A 91 -22.97 -10.05 -1.97
N ILE A 92 -22.12 -9.23 -1.35
CA ILE A 92 -22.46 -8.53 -0.11
C ILE A 92 -23.64 -7.61 -0.39
N GLU A 93 -23.59 -6.68 -1.34
CA GLU A 93 -24.68 -5.73 -1.63
C GLU A 93 -26.03 -6.41 -1.90
N ALA A 94 -26.04 -7.56 -2.58
CA ALA A 94 -27.25 -8.35 -2.80
C ALA A 94 -27.88 -8.87 -1.49
N LEU A 95 -27.08 -9.18 -0.48
CA LEU A 95 -27.56 -9.64 0.84
C LEU A 95 -28.18 -8.53 1.69
N TRP A 96 -27.91 -7.25 1.40
CA TRP A 96 -28.48 -6.11 2.14
C TRP A 96 -29.75 -5.53 1.51
N GLN A 97 -30.22 -6.08 0.38
CA GLN A 97 -31.47 -5.65 -0.29
C GLN A 97 -32.67 -6.56 -0.01
N GLU A 98 -32.53 -7.56 0.87
CA GLU A 98 -33.59 -8.51 1.22
C GLU A 98 -34.33 -8.20 2.55
N ASP A 99 -34.14 -7.01 3.13
CA ASP A 99 -34.88 -6.49 4.32
C ASP A 99 -35.89 -5.38 3.97
#